data_AF-A0A8X6JU19-F1
#
_entry.id   AF-A0A8X6JU19-F1
#
_cell.length_a   1.000
_cell.length_b   1.000
_cell.length_c   1.000
_cell.angle_alpha   90.00
_cell.angle_beta   90.00
_cell.angle_gamma   90.00
#
_symmetry.space_group_name_H-M   'P 1'
#
loop_
_entity.id
_entity.type
_entity.pdbx_description
1 polymer ?
#
loop_
_entity_poly.entity_id
_entity_poly.type
_entity_poly.pdbx_seq_one_letter_code
_entity_poly.pdbx_strand_id
1 'polypeptide(L)'
;MRADDTGGLPYELILVLNRPYMITNNIDVADGLSNGPVVKLCYVEKDKNQYIIRIWTKFPKLCERKRTTKSRNLSVRLNLDDDAVPITPQTP
;
A
#
# COMPACT_ATOMS: atom_id res chain seq x y z
N MET A 1 -3.27 11.68 6.35
CA MET A 1 -3.05 12.49 7.57
C MET A 1 -4.15 13.49 7.67
N ARG A 2 -4.61 13.81 8.88
CA ARG A 2 -5.49 14.96 9.05
C ARG A 2 -4.68 16.23 8.79
N ALA A 3 -5.33 17.29 8.32
CA ALA A 3 -4.68 18.59 8.16
C ALA A 3 -4.10 19.10 9.50
N ASP A 4 -4.69 18.68 10.61
CA ASP A 4 -4.20 18.99 11.96
C ASP A 4 -2.84 18.34 12.26
N ASP A 5 -2.59 17.13 11.74
CA ASP A 5 -1.32 16.41 11.93
C ASP A 5 -0.16 17.09 11.17
N THR A 6 -0.47 17.89 10.14
CA THR A 6 0.51 18.57 9.29
C THR A 6 0.65 20.06 9.60
N GLY A 7 0.06 20.52 10.71
CA GLY A 7 0.06 21.95 11.08
C GLY A 7 -0.61 22.84 10.04
N GLY A 8 -1.55 22.30 9.26
CA GLY A 8 -2.24 23.00 8.17
C GLY A 8 -1.44 23.15 6.88
N LEU A 9 -0.24 22.57 6.77
CA LEU A 9 0.57 22.62 5.56
C LEU A 9 0.26 21.44 4.62
N PRO A 10 0.17 21.68 3.30
CA PRO A 10 0.08 20.60 2.32
C PRO A 10 1.40 19.82 2.33
N TYR A 11 1.32 18.52 2.55
CA TYR A 11 2.46 17.62 2.42
C TYR A 11 2.37 16.85 1.12
N GLU A 12 3.47 16.81 0.37
CA GLU A 12 3.60 15.97 -0.81
C GLU A 12 4.49 14.78 -0.48
N LEU A 13 3.99 13.57 -0.72
CA LEU A 13 4.79 12.35 -0.60
C LEU A 13 5.16 11.85 -2.00
N ILE A 14 6.45 11.93 -2.34
CA ILE A 14 6.96 11.39 -3.60
C ILE A 14 7.09 9.87 -3.48
N LEU A 15 6.29 9.15 -4.27
CA LEU A 15 6.32 7.70 -4.35
C LEU A 15 7.29 7.24 -5.44
N VAL A 16 8.27 6.43 -5.07
CA VAL A 16 9.30 5.89 -5.95
C VAL A 16 9.19 4.37 -5.97
N LEU A 17 9.01 3.80 -7.16
CA LEU A 17 8.92 2.37 -7.34
C LEU A 17 10.18 1.66 -6.84
N ASN A 18 9.99 0.45 -6.31
CA ASN A 18 11.02 -0.42 -5.76
C ASN A 18 11.79 0.14 -4.55
N ARG A 19 11.29 1.20 -3.91
CA ARG A 19 11.85 1.71 -2.65
C ARG A 19 11.12 1.14 -1.44
N PRO A 20 11.84 0.98 -0.30
CA PRO A 20 11.22 0.59 0.96
C PRO A 20 10.46 1.77 1.58
N TYR A 21 9.29 1.50 2.13
CA TYR A 21 8.40 2.42 2.84
C TYR A 21 7.92 1.75 4.12
N MET A 22 7.75 2.52 5.20
CA MET A 22 7.22 2.01 6.46
C MET A 22 5.70 2.25 6.52
N ILE A 23 4.94 1.22 6.87
CA ILE A 23 3.52 1.39 7.18
C ILE A 23 3.42 2.07 8.54
N THR A 24 2.80 3.24 8.60
CA THR A 24 2.65 4.02 9.84
C THR A 24 1.30 3.85 10.51
N ASN A 25 0.32 3.25 9.82
CA ASN A 25 -1.05 3.09 10.30
C ASN A 25 -1.52 1.64 10.21
N ASN A 26 -2.41 1.27 11.14
CA ASN A 26 -3.10 -0.02 11.08
C ASN A 26 -4.15 0.02 9.97
N ILE A 27 -3.90 -0.72 8.89
CA ILE A 27 -4.82 -0.86 7.77
C ILE A 27 -5.61 -2.16 7.92
N ASP A 28 -4.89 -3.28 8.09
CA ASP A 28 -5.48 -4.60 8.35
C ASP A 28 -4.54 -5.41 9.25
N VAL A 29 -4.90 -5.49 10.54
CA VAL A 29 -4.10 -6.18 11.55
C VAL A 29 -4.10 -7.70 11.33
N ALA A 30 -5.19 -8.27 10.80
CA ALA A 30 -5.30 -9.71 10.57
C ALA A 30 -4.36 -10.17 9.44
N ASP A 31 -4.20 -9.34 8.42
CA ASP A 31 -3.27 -9.56 7.32
C ASP A 31 -1.86 -9.01 7.61
N GLY A 32 -1.60 -8.49 8.82
CA GLY A 32 -0.30 -7.96 9.24
C GLY A 32 0.07 -6.62 8.58
N LEU A 33 -0.89 -5.92 7.95
CA LEU A 33 -0.77 -4.51 7.52
C LEU A 33 -1.05 -3.62 8.74
N SER A 34 -0.24 -3.80 9.78
CA SER A 34 -0.23 -2.96 10.97
C SER A 34 0.86 -1.90 10.86
N ASN A 35 0.92 -0.99 11.82
CA ASN A 35 2.03 -0.03 11.96
C ASN A 35 3.36 -0.76 12.25
N GLY A 36 4.44 -0.33 11.60
CA GLY A 36 5.81 -0.80 11.84
C GLY A 36 6.50 -1.54 10.69
N PRO A 37 5.84 -2.44 9.94
CA PRO A 37 6.46 -3.18 8.85
C PRO A 37 7.01 -2.27 7.74
N VAL A 38 8.20 -2.61 7.27
CA VAL A 38 8.79 -2.03 6.06
C VAL A 38 8.39 -2.87 4.85
N VAL A 39 7.81 -2.21 3.86
CA VAL A 39 7.32 -2.79 2.62
C VAL A 39 7.99 -2.16 1.42
N LYS A 40 8.13 -2.92 0.33
CA LYS A 40 8.64 -2.39 -0.93
C LYS A 40 7.48 -1.95 -1.80
N LEU A 41 7.49 -0.70 -2.27
CA LEU A 41 6.51 -0.23 -3.25
C LEU A 41 6.77 -0.89 -4.60
N CYS A 42 5.79 -1.58 -5.18
CA CYS A 42 5.95 -2.29 -6.45
C CYS A 42 5.14 -1.69 -7.58
N TYR A 43 3.95 -1.17 -7.29
CA TYR A 43 3.10 -0.58 -8.32
C TYR A 43 2.16 0.48 -7.73
N VAL A 44 1.79 1.45 -8.56
CA VAL A 44 0.84 2.51 -8.22
C VAL A 44 -0.25 2.51 -9.28
N GLU A 45 -1.46 2.19 -8.84
CA GLU A 45 -2.65 2.18 -9.67
C GLU A 45 -3.29 3.56 -9.65
N LYS A 46 -3.49 4.12 -10.85
CA LYS A 46 -4.05 5.46 -11.04
C LYS A 46 -5.37 5.37 -11.80
N ASP A 47 -6.27 6.29 -11.51
CA ASP A 47 -7.51 6.48 -12.26
C ASP A 47 -7.25 7.12 -13.63
N LYS A 48 -8.30 7.20 -14.45
CA LYS A 48 -8.34 7.98 -15.71
C LYS A 48 -7.91 9.43 -15.50
N ASN A 49 -8.22 10.00 -14.34
CA ASN A 49 -7.87 11.36 -13.95
C ASN A 49 -6.47 11.48 -13.32
N GLN A 50 -5.64 10.43 -13.40
CA GLN A 50 -4.29 10.33 -12.80
C GLN A 50 -4.23 10.37 -11.26
N TYR A 51 -5.37 10.39 -10.56
CA TYR A 51 -5.42 10.22 -9.11
C TYR A 51 -5.01 8.82 -8.69
N ILE A 52 -4.28 8.71 -7.58
CA ILE A 52 -3.84 7.41 -7.04
C ILE A 52 -5.05 6.73 -6.38
N ILE A 53 -5.50 5.61 -6.93
CA ILE A 53 -6.60 4.82 -6.36
C ILE A 53 -6.05 3.71 -5.45
N ARG A 54 -4.88 3.16 -5.76
CA ARG A 54 -4.34 2.02 -5.00
C ARG A 54 -2.83 1.94 -5.12
N ILE A 55 -2.20 1.52 -4.04
CA ILE A 55 -0.76 1.32 -3.97
C ILE A 55 -0.51 -0.16 -3.70
N TRP A 56 0.43 -0.76 -4.43
CA TRP A 56 0.75 -2.17 -4.35
C TRP A 56 2.13 -2.35 -3.75
N THR A 57 2.21 -3.10 -2.66
CA THR A 57 3.43 -3.25 -1.88
C THR A 57 3.79 -4.72 -1.67
N LYS A 58 5.07 -5.02 -1.54
CA LYS A 58 5.57 -6.37 -1.22
C LYS A 58 6.25 -6.37 0.13
N PHE A 59 5.98 -7.41 0.91
CA PHE A 59 6.66 -7.62 2.17
C PHE A 59 7.97 -8.38 1.91
N PRO A 60 9.06 -8.04 2.61
CA PRO A 60 10.22 -8.91 2.64
C PRO A 60 9.80 -10.29 3.20
N LYS A 61 10.37 -11.36 2.65
CA LYS A 61 9.98 -12.78 2.86
C LYS A 61 9.93 -13.26 4.33
N LEU A 62 10.38 -12.44 5.28
CA LEU A 62 10.36 -12.73 6.71
C LEU A 62 8.96 -12.61 7.33
N CYS A 63 8.02 -11.92 6.70
CA CYS A 63 6.64 -11.82 7.19
C CYS A 63 5.73 -12.84 6.49
N GLU A 64 5.48 -13.98 7.14
CA GLU A 64 4.45 -14.93 6.70
C GLU A 64 3.06 -14.29 6.82
N ARG A 65 2.26 -14.36 5.76
CA ARG A 65 0.87 -13.86 5.72
C ARG A 65 -0.11 -14.92 5.26
N LYS A 66 -1.32 -14.86 5.79
CA LYS A 66 -2.48 -15.56 5.24
C LYS A 66 -2.98 -14.77 4.03
N ARG A 67 -2.84 -15.34 2.83
CA ARG A 67 -3.28 -14.68 1.58
C ARG A 67 -4.80 -14.72 1.48
N THR A 68 -5.43 -13.58 1.21
CA THR A 68 -6.85 -13.55 0.86
C THR A 68 -7.02 -13.81 -0.64
N THR A 69 -7.96 -14.68 -1.04
CA THR A 69 -8.21 -15.04 -2.45
C THR A 69 -8.51 -13.83 -3.35
N LYS A 70 -9.03 -12.75 -2.76
CA LYS A 70 -9.38 -11.51 -3.46
C LYS A 70 -8.16 -10.72 -3.95
N SER A 71 -7.11 -10.60 -3.14
CA SER A 71 -5.89 -9.87 -3.54
C SER A 71 -5.17 -10.58 -4.69
N ARG A 72 -5.15 -11.92 -4.67
CA ARG A 72 -4.59 -12.77 -5.72
C ARG A 72 -5.24 -12.58 -7.09
N ASN A 73 -6.57 -12.50 -7.14
CA ASN A 73 -7.28 -12.29 -8.41
C ASN A 73 -6.97 -10.90 -9.02
N LEU A 74 -6.73 -9.90 -8.18
CA LEU A 74 -6.39 -8.55 -8.64
C LEU A 74 -4.93 -8.42 -9.07
N SER A 75 -3.98 -9.08 -8.40
CA SER A 75 -2.57 -9.06 -8.83
C SER A 75 -2.40 -9.74 -10.18
N VAL A 76 -3.08 -10.86 -10.41
CA VAL A 76 -3.09 -11.57 -11.72
C VAL A 76 -3.61 -10.67 -12.84
N ARG A 77 -4.70 -9.91 -12.62
CA ARG A 77 -5.24 -8.97 -13.63
C ARG A 77 -4.26 -7.88 -14.05
N LEU A 78 -3.38 -7.48 -13.13
CA LEU A 78 -2.40 -6.40 -13.34
C LEU A 78 -1.01 -6.94 -13.73
N ASN A 79 -0.86 -8.25 -13.96
CA ASN A 79 0.44 -8.91 -14.20
C ASN A 79 1.48 -8.60 -13.10
N LEU A 80 1.02 -8.46 -11.86
CA LEU A 80 1.88 -8.25 -10.69
C LEU A 80 2.25 -9.60 -10.08
N ASP A 81 3.42 -9.66 -9.44
CA ASP A 81 3.82 -10.82 -8.63
C ASP A 81 2.73 -11.21 -7.62
N ASP A 82 2.61 -12.53 -7.39
CA ASP A 82 1.59 -13.15 -6.52
C ASP A 82 1.68 -12.65 -5.06
N ASP A 83 2.85 -12.15 -4.64
CA ASP A 83 3.10 -11.63 -3.29
C ASP A 83 2.78 -10.13 -3.12
N ALA A 84 2.27 -9.45 -4.15
CA ALA A 84 1.92 -8.04 -4.08
C ALA A 84 0.59 -7.82 -3.35
N VAL A 85 0.60 -6.89 -2.39
CA VAL A 85 -0.53 -6.58 -1.53
C VAL A 85 -1.10 -5.20 -1.88
N PRO A 86 -2.40 -5.11 -2.19
CA PRO A 86 -3.04 -3.83 -2.46
C PRO A 86 -3.35 -3.08 -1.17
N ILE A 87 -3.03 -1.79 -1.15
CA ILE A 87 -3.42 -0.83 -0.13
C ILE A 87 -4.29 0.23 -0.82
N THR A 88 -5.55 0.31 -0.40
CA THR A 88 -6.48 1.35 -0.85
C THR A 88 -6.47 2.54 0.10
N PRO A 89 -6.58 3.78 -0.41
CA PRO A 89 -6.80 4.94 0.43
C PRO A 89 -8.12 4.74 1.19
N GLN A 90 -8.06 4.94 2.50
CA GLN A 90 -9.26 4.99 3.32
C GLN A 90 -9.90 6.36 3.09
N THR A 91 -11.15 6.38 2.65
CA THR A 91 -11.98 7.58 2.68
C THR A 91 -12.15 8.00 4.14
N PRO A 92 -12.05 9.30 4.46
CA PRO A 92 -12.35 9.79 5.81
C PRO A 92 -13.81 9.55 6.22
#